data_AF-A0A1F5WPR1-F1
#
_entry.id   AF-A0A1F5WPR1-F1
#
_cell.length_a   1.000
_cell.length_b   1.000
_cell.length_c   1.000
_cell.angle_alpha   90.00
_cell.angle_beta   90.00
_cell.angle_gamma   90.00
#
_symmetry.space_group_name_H-M   'P 1'
#
loop_
_entity.id
_entity.type
_entity.pdbx_description
1 polymer ?
#
loop_
_entity_poly.entity_id
_entity_poly.type
_entity_poly.pdbx_seq_one_letter_code
_entity_poly.pdbx_strand_id
1 'polypeptide(L)'
;MAKQNDYFIASTAGLVTALFLMPVLLNLDALNAFYAIGVFVLIPVLWMAGILLGRILSKWMRFFAQFSKFAVVGFLNAAIDFGILNGLSLFTGAVSGFIIGGVNAPGFIIASINSYFWNRLWVFPQTNGEGKFADFPKFALISILGVILNSLVVIYFTTYVHQFGFSDKVWLNAAKAIASAIVLTWNFVGYKFFAFK
;
A
#
# COMPACT_ATOMS: atom_id res chain seq x y z
N MET A 1 6.22 24.49 -5.90
CA MET A 1 7.66 24.30 -6.21
C MET A 1 8.05 22.96 -5.60
N ALA A 2 8.30 21.92 -6.41
CA ALA A 2 8.82 20.66 -5.87
C ALA A 2 10.23 20.96 -5.36
N LYS A 3 10.45 20.85 -4.04
CA LYS A 3 11.80 21.02 -3.48
C LYS A 3 12.64 19.82 -3.92
N GLN A 4 13.95 19.97 -4.05
CA GLN A 4 14.88 18.89 -4.41
C GLN A 4 14.64 17.60 -3.58
N ASN A 5 14.13 17.76 -2.36
CA ASN A 5 13.71 16.69 -1.46
C ASN A 5 12.61 15.77 -2.03
N ASP A 6 11.70 16.24 -2.88
CA ASP A 6 10.56 15.43 -3.37
C ASP A 6 11.01 14.28 -4.28
N TYR A 7 12.00 14.51 -5.15
CA TYR A 7 12.55 13.47 -6.02
C TYR A 7 13.36 12.45 -5.22
N PHE A 8 14.13 12.90 -4.23
CA PHE A 8 14.88 12.03 -3.34
C PHE A 8 13.95 11.13 -2.51
N ILE A 9 12.89 11.71 -1.93
CA ILE A 9 11.86 10.96 -1.21
C ILE A 9 11.19 9.93 -2.13
N ALA A 10 10.79 10.33 -3.34
CA ALA A 10 10.15 9.43 -4.30
C ALA A 10 11.07 8.29 -4.75
N SER A 11 12.36 8.56 -4.99
CA SER A 11 13.35 7.54 -5.33
C SER A 11 13.55 6.56 -4.17
N THR A 12 13.63 7.06 -2.93
CA THR A 12 13.78 6.22 -1.73
C THR A 12 12.56 5.35 -1.53
N ALA A 13 11.35 5.93 -1.64
CA ALA A 13 10.09 5.18 -1.64
C ALA A 13 10.08 4.10 -2.74
N GLY A 14 10.66 4.39 -3.91
CA GLY A 14 10.73 3.44 -5.02
C GLY A 14 11.66 2.27 -4.73
N LEU A 15 12.80 2.50 -4.07
CA LEU A 15 13.69 1.43 -3.63
C LEU A 15 13.03 0.54 -2.58
N VAL A 16 12.30 1.14 -1.63
CA VAL A 16 11.54 0.38 -0.63
C VAL A 16 10.40 -0.40 -1.30
N THR A 17 9.70 0.20 -2.27
CA THR A 17 8.68 -0.49 -3.06
C THR A 17 9.28 -1.69 -3.79
N ALA A 18 10.43 -1.52 -4.46
CA ALA A 18 11.14 -2.60 -5.13
C ALA A 18 11.52 -3.73 -4.17
N LEU A 19 12.03 -3.40 -2.98
CA LEU A 19 12.36 -4.38 -1.94
C LEU A 19 11.15 -5.23 -1.55
N PHE A 20 9.99 -4.60 -1.31
CA PHE A 20 8.78 -5.33 -0.92
C PHE A 20 8.07 -6.03 -2.09
N LEU A 21 8.40 -5.72 -3.34
CA LEU A 21 7.97 -6.52 -4.49
C LEU A 21 8.72 -7.85 -4.60
N MET A 22 9.92 -7.97 -3.99
CA MET A 22 10.73 -9.20 -4.09
C MET A 22 10.03 -10.44 -3.50
N PRO A 23 9.44 -10.41 -2.29
CA PRO A 23 8.69 -11.54 -1.78
C PRO A 23 7.46 -11.89 -2.62
N VAL A 24 6.84 -10.90 -3.25
CA VAL A 24 5.70 -11.11 -4.16
C VAL A 24 6.14 -11.87 -5.41
N LEU A 25 7.20 -11.40 -6.07
CA LEU A 25 7.77 -12.08 -7.24
C LEU A 25 8.24 -13.49 -6.90
N LEU A 26 8.83 -13.68 -5.71
CA LEU A 26 9.27 -14.99 -5.24
C LEU A 26 8.09 -15.93 -4.99
N ASN A 27 7.03 -15.44 -4.31
CA ASN A 27 5.84 -16.25 -4.04
C ASN A 27 5.13 -16.67 -5.33
N LEU A 28 5.11 -15.80 -6.33
CA LEU A 28 4.53 -16.07 -7.65
C LEU A 28 5.45 -16.90 -8.59
N ASP A 29 6.59 -17.40 -8.11
CA ASP A 29 7.58 -18.15 -8.90
C ASP A 29 8.07 -17.37 -10.14
N ALA A 30 7.98 -16.04 -10.09
CA ALA A 30 8.37 -15.11 -11.15
C ALA A 30 9.74 -14.49 -10.92
N LEU A 31 10.37 -14.71 -9.76
CA LEU A 31 11.63 -14.05 -9.43
C LEU A 31 12.81 -14.61 -10.24
N ASN A 32 13.44 -13.74 -11.04
CA ASN A 32 14.74 -14.00 -11.68
C ASN A 32 15.61 -12.74 -11.66
N ALA A 33 16.89 -12.86 -12.06
CA ALA A 33 17.83 -11.75 -12.03
C ALA A 33 17.35 -10.54 -12.86
N PHE A 34 16.71 -10.78 -13.99
CA PHE A 34 16.17 -9.72 -14.84
C PHE A 34 15.05 -8.94 -14.15
N TYR A 35 14.05 -9.63 -13.57
CA TYR A 35 12.98 -8.96 -12.84
C TYR A 35 13.47 -8.28 -11.56
N ALA A 36 14.41 -8.90 -10.83
CA ALA A 36 15.01 -8.31 -9.63
C ALA A 36 15.73 -6.99 -9.95
N ILE A 37 16.64 -7.00 -10.92
CA ILE A 37 17.34 -5.78 -11.35
C ILE A 37 16.34 -4.77 -11.92
N GLY A 38 15.37 -5.26 -12.71
CA GLY A 38 14.30 -4.47 -13.30
C GLY A 38 13.52 -3.68 -12.26
N VAL A 39 13.04 -4.30 -11.18
CA VAL A 39 12.27 -3.57 -10.15
C VAL A 39 13.13 -2.54 -9.41
N PHE A 40 14.39 -2.85 -9.08
CA PHE A 40 15.28 -1.93 -8.38
C PHE A 40 15.72 -0.73 -9.23
N VAL A 41 15.74 -0.86 -10.56
CA VAL A 41 16.07 0.24 -11.46
C VAL A 41 14.82 1.00 -11.90
N LEU A 42 13.78 0.30 -12.36
CA LEU A 42 12.61 0.91 -12.98
C LEU A 42 11.70 1.58 -11.95
N ILE A 43 11.45 0.97 -10.78
CA ILE A 43 10.47 1.51 -9.82
C ILE A 43 10.90 2.89 -9.25
N PRO A 44 12.15 3.11 -8.81
CA PRO A 44 12.60 4.44 -8.39
C PRO A 44 12.48 5.48 -9.50
N VAL A 45 12.84 5.11 -10.73
CA VAL A 45 12.72 5.99 -11.91
C VAL A 45 11.27 6.33 -12.19
N LEU A 46 10.36 5.36 -12.10
CA LEU A 46 8.92 5.54 -12.29
C LEU A 46 8.32 6.47 -11.21
N TRP A 47 8.73 6.38 -9.95
CA TRP A 47 8.29 7.32 -8.90
C TRP A 47 8.80 8.74 -9.13
N MET A 48 10.07 8.89 -9.53
CA MET A 48 10.58 10.21 -9.91
C MET A 48 9.82 10.79 -11.11
N ALA A 49 9.53 9.97 -12.13
CA ALA A 49 8.73 10.35 -13.28
C ALA A 49 7.29 10.71 -12.89
N GLY A 50 6.68 9.99 -11.95
CA GLY A 50 5.36 10.29 -11.40
C GLY A 50 5.30 11.65 -10.71
N ILE A 51 6.32 12.01 -9.92
CA ILE A 51 6.45 13.35 -9.33
C ILE A 51 6.65 14.42 -10.41
N LEU A 52 7.46 14.14 -11.43
CA LEU A 52 7.67 15.07 -12.55
C LEU A 52 6.35 15.30 -13.31
N LEU A 53 5.61 14.25 -13.63
CA LEU A 53 4.31 14.32 -14.29
C LEU A 53 3.32 15.12 -13.45
N GLY A 54 3.20 14.81 -12.16
CA GLY A 54 2.36 15.57 -11.23
C GLY A 54 2.72 17.06 -11.21
N ARG A 55 4.01 17.40 -11.28
CA ARG A 55 4.48 18.79 -11.41
C ARG A 55 4.09 19.44 -12.73
N ILE A 56 4.26 18.76 -13.87
CA ILE A 56 3.86 19.28 -15.17
C ILE A 56 2.36 19.57 -15.20
N LEU A 57 1.56 18.59 -14.75
CA LEU A 57 0.10 18.71 -14.67
C LEU A 57 -0.34 19.75 -13.64
N SER A 58 0.47 20.00 -12.59
CA SER A 58 0.16 21.03 -11.59
C SER A 58 0.11 22.46 -12.13
N LYS A 59 0.70 22.70 -13.33
CA LYS A 59 0.55 23.96 -14.06
C LYS A 59 -0.89 24.22 -14.49
N TRP A 60 -1.67 23.16 -14.71
CA TRP A 60 -3.09 23.23 -15.08
C TRP A 60 -3.98 23.25 -13.83
N MET A 61 -3.77 22.29 -12.91
CA MET A 61 -4.49 22.23 -11.63
C MET A 61 -3.54 21.86 -10.48
N ARG A 62 -3.45 22.73 -9.47
CA ARG A 62 -2.50 22.58 -8.35
C ARG A 62 -2.61 21.23 -7.60
N PHE A 63 -3.80 20.63 -7.59
CA PHE A 63 -4.08 19.31 -6.99
C PHE A 63 -3.15 18.19 -7.50
N PHE A 64 -2.73 18.21 -8.77
CA PHE A 64 -1.91 17.14 -9.35
C PHE A 64 -0.56 16.95 -8.64
N ALA A 65 0.03 18.01 -8.08
CA ALA A 65 1.28 17.90 -7.33
C ALA A 65 1.11 17.15 -5.99
N GLN A 66 -0.04 17.30 -5.34
CA GLN A 66 -0.36 16.55 -4.12
C GLN A 66 -0.78 15.12 -4.47
N PHE A 67 -1.60 14.96 -5.51
CA PHE A 67 -2.04 13.66 -5.99
C PHE A 67 -0.87 12.75 -6.37
N SER A 68 0.17 13.27 -7.05
CA SER A 68 1.34 12.44 -7.39
C SER A 68 2.08 11.92 -6.16
N LYS A 69 2.18 12.72 -5.08
CA LYS A 69 2.77 12.27 -3.81
C LYS A 69 1.89 11.24 -3.14
N PHE A 70 0.58 11.47 -3.10
CA PHE A 70 -0.41 10.52 -2.59
C PHE A 70 -0.32 9.17 -3.32
N ALA A 71 -0.19 9.19 -4.65
CA ALA A 71 -0.04 7.99 -5.46
C ALA A 71 1.24 7.22 -5.11
N VAL A 72 2.40 7.89 -5.01
CA VAL A 72 3.66 7.26 -4.59
C VAL A 72 3.52 6.57 -3.23
N VAL A 73 2.92 7.25 -2.25
CA VAL A 73 2.67 6.68 -0.91
C VAL A 73 1.71 5.49 -0.98
N GLY A 74 0.63 5.60 -1.76
CA GLY A 74 -0.36 4.55 -1.94
C GLY A 74 0.24 3.27 -2.51
N PHE A 75 1.03 3.37 -3.57
CA PHE A 75 1.70 2.21 -4.16
C PHE A 75 2.82 1.65 -3.27
N LEU A 76 3.55 2.49 -2.54
CA LEU A 76 4.50 2.03 -1.52
C LEU A 76 3.80 1.19 -0.45
N ASN A 77 2.65 1.66 0.05
CA ASN A 77 1.86 0.92 1.04
C ASN A 77 1.35 -0.40 0.48
N ALA A 78 0.87 -0.40 -0.77
CA ALA A 78 0.45 -1.64 -1.43
C ALA A 78 1.62 -2.63 -1.53
N ALA A 79 2.82 -2.17 -1.92
CA ALA A 79 3.99 -3.04 -1.96
C ALA A 79 4.33 -3.59 -0.57
N ILE A 80 4.35 -2.76 0.47
CA ILE A 80 4.60 -3.22 1.86
C ILE A 80 3.58 -4.29 2.26
N ASP A 81 2.30 -4.02 2.05
CA ASP A 81 1.21 -4.92 2.46
C ASP A 81 1.30 -6.27 1.75
N PHE A 82 1.42 -6.26 0.42
CA PHE A 82 1.56 -7.47 -0.38
C PHE A 82 2.89 -8.17 -0.13
N GLY A 83 3.99 -7.43 0.02
CA GLY A 83 5.32 -7.98 0.27
C GLY A 83 5.38 -8.73 1.59
N ILE A 84 4.78 -8.18 2.65
CA ILE A 84 4.71 -8.84 3.95
C ILE A 84 3.79 -10.06 3.88
N LEU A 85 2.62 -9.95 3.24
CA LEU A 85 1.72 -11.10 3.05
C LEU A 85 2.42 -12.25 2.32
N ASN A 86 3.05 -11.97 1.17
CA ASN A 86 3.71 -12.99 0.37
C ASN A 86 4.95 -13.54 1.07
N GLY A 87 5.71 -12.71 1.77
CA GLY A 87 6.82 -13.15 2.59
C GLY A 87 6.38 -14.11 3.69
N LEU A 88 5.39 -13.72 4.50
CA LEU A 88 4.88 -14.56 5.57
C LEU A 88 4.17 -15.82 5.04
N SER A 89 3.48 -15.73 3.91
CA SER A 89 2.92 -16.89 3.20
C SER A 89 4.00 -17.88 2.77
N LEU A 90 5.13 -17.41 2.22
CA LEU A 90 6.28 -18.26 1.91
C LEU A 90 6.84 -18.97 3.14
N PHE A 91 6.98 -18.25 4.27
CA PHE A 91 7.53 -18.83 5.50
C PHE A 91 6.58 -19.83 6.17
N THR A 92 5.27 -19.61 6.09
CA THR A 92 4.26 -20.43 6.77
C THR A 92 3.65 -21.51 5.89
N GLY A 93 3.78 -21.40 4.56
CA GLY A 93 3.05 -22.20 3.59
C GLY A 93 1.55 -21.88 3.50
N ALA A 94 1.08 -20.89 4.25
CA ALA A 94 -0.34 -20.53 4.29
C ALA A 94 -0.74 -19.76 3.04
N VAL A 95 -1.69 -20.31 2.28
CA VAL A 95 -2.31 -19.67 1.11
C VAL A 95 -3.82 -19.53 1.24
N SER A 96 -4.45 -20.25 2.17
CA SER A 96 -5.90 -20.26 2.42
C SER A 96 -6.21 -20.65 3.87
N GLY A 97 -7.50 -20.66 4.23
CA GLY A 97 -7.99 -21.01 5.57
C GLY A 97 -7.85 -19.87 6.59
N PHE A 98 -8.34 -20.06 7.81
CA PHE A 98 -8.35 -19.00 8.84
C PHE A 98 -6.96 -18.45 9.18
N ILE A 99 -5.92 -19.28 9.07
CA ILE A 99 -4.54 -18.88 9.34
C ILE A 99 -4.08 -17.72 8.43
N ILE A 100 -4.58 -17.65 7.19
CA ILE A 100 -4.20 -16.59 6.25
C ILE A 100 -4.59 -15.20 6.74
N GLY A 101 -5.67 -15.09 7.54
CA GLY A 101 -6.08 -13.82 8.11
C GLY A 101 -5.06 -13.25 9.10
N GLY A 102 -4.42 -14.14 9.87
CA GLY A 102 -3.31 -13.79 10.78
C GLY A 102 -2.02 -13.46 10.02
N VAL A 103 -1.73 -14.19 8.94
CA VAL A 103 -0.58 -13.92 8.04
C VAL A 103 -0.73 -12.58 7.32
N ASN A 104 -1.96 -12.20 6.97
CA ASN A 104 -2.29 -10.96 6.25
C ASN A 104 -2.22 -9.70 7.13
N ALA A 105 -2.63 -9.80 8.39
CA ALA A 105 -2.81 -8.63 9.26
C ALA A 105 -1.54 -7.76 9.46
N PRO A 106 -0.33 -8.32 9.67
CA PRO A 106 0.88 -7.53 9.86
C PRO A 106 1.19 -6.59 8.69
N GLY A 107 1.03 -7.07 7.45
CA GLY A 107 1.26 -6.28 6.24
C GLY A 107 0.35 -5.07 6.19
N PHE A 108 -0.94 -5.29 6.44
CA PHE A 108 -1.94 -4.23 6.40
C PHE A 108 -1.72 -3.19 7.51
N ILE A 109 -1.37 -3.64 8.72
CA ILE A 109 -1.09 -2.75 9.86
C ILE A 109 0.12 -1.86 9.55
N ILE A 110 1.24 -2.45 9.13
CA ILE A 110 2.46 -1.71 8.82
C ILE A 110 2.23 -0.73 7.67
N ALA A 111 1.56 -1.18 6.60
CA ALA A 111 1.20 -0.32 5.47
C ALA A 111 0.29 0.84 5.87
N SER A 112 -0.68 0.61 6.77
CA SER A 112 -1.56 1.66 7.28
C SER A 112 -0.81 2.69 8.12
N ILE A 113 0.05 2.24 9.05
CA ILE A 113 0.90 3.13 9.86
C ILE A 113 1.83 3.95 8.95
N ASN A 114 2.48 3.30 7.98
CA ASN A 114 3.33 3.98 6.99
C ASN A 114 2.53 5.04 6.21
N SER A 115 1.32 4.69 5.76
CA SER A 115 0.39 5.62 5.10
C SER A 115 0.13 6.87 5.91
N TYR A 116 -0.14 6.73 7.21
CA TYR A 116 -0.43 7.86 8.09
C TYR A 116 0.75 8.84 8.14
N PHE A 117 1.96 8.34 8.43
CA PHE A 117 3.13 9.19 8.55
C PHE A 117 3.49 9.88 7.23
N TRP A 118 3.51 9.16 6.11
CA TRP A 118 3.85 9.75 4.82
C TRP A 118 2.79 10.75 4.34
N ASN A 119 1.51 10.43 4.51
CA ASN A 119 0.45 11.36 4.13
C ASN A 119 0.49 12.63 4.98
N ARG A 120 0.77 12.51 6.29
CA ARG A 120 0.84 13.65 7.19
C ARG A 120 2.10 14.50 7.03
N LEU A 121 3.27 13.88 6.84
CA LEU A 121 4.55 14.59 6.81
C LEU A 121 4.93 15.11 5.43
N TRP A 122 4.49 14.45 4.36
CA TRP A 122 4.94 14.75 3.00
C TRP A 122 3.82 15.15 2.02
N VAL A 123 2.68 14.46 2.04
CA VAL A 123 1.58 14.71 1.08
C VAL A 123 0.74 15.92 1.50
N PHE A 124 0.32 15.95 2.76
CA PHE A 124 -0.54 16.96 3.37
C PHE A 124 0.11 17.53 4.65
N PRO A 125 1.28 18.18 4.54
CA PRO A 125 1.94 18.79 5.68
C PRO A 125 1.03 19.86 6.30
N GLN A 126 0.74 19.74 7.60
CA GLN A 126 -0.09 20.72 8.28
C GLN A 126 0.62 22.07 8.41
N THR A 127 -0.11 23.13 8.10
CA THR A 127 0.36 24.52 8.14
C THR A 127 -0.14 25.30 9.35
N ASN A 128 -1.09 24.76 10.10
CA ASN A 128 -1.73 25.42 11.23
C ASN A 128 -1.30 24.70 12.52
N GLY A 129 -0.89 25.44 13.55
CA GLY A 129 -0.17 24.97 14.75
C GLY A 129 -0.87 23.99 15.69
N GLU A 130 -1.77 23.14 15.19
CA GLU A 130 -2.29 21.97 15.90
C GLU A 130 -1.20 20.88 16.02
N GLY A 131 -1.34 20.00 17.02
CA GLY A 131 -0.38 18.93 17.26
C GLY A 131 -0.16 18.07 16.02
N LYS A 132 1.11 17.79 15.68
CA LYS A 132 1.52 17.08 14.45
C LYS A 132 0.78 15.74 14.22
N PHE A 133 0.19 15.14 15.26
CA PHE A 133 -0.47 13.84 15.23
C PHE A 133 -1.83 13.78 15.95
N ALA A 134 -2.54 14.91 16.08
CA ALA A 134 -3.84 14.96 16.77
C ALA A 134 -4.89 14.00 16.17
N ASP A 135 -4.76 13.66 14.87
CA ASP A 135 -5.68 12.77 14.15
C ASP A 135 -5.39 11.27 14.34
N PHE A 136 -4.27 10.91 14.98
CA PHE A 136 -3.80 9.51 15.06
C PHE A 136 -4.78 8.56 15.78
N PRO A 137 -5.42 8.91 16.91
CA PRO A 137 -6.33 8.00 17.59
C PRO A 137 -7.56 7.62 16.75
N LYS A 138 -8.14 8.60 16.03
CA LYS A 138 -9.26 8.36 15.09
C LYS A 138 -8.81 7.49 13.92
N PHE A 139 -7.62 7.76 13.39
CA PHE A 139 -7.01 6.94 12.34
C PHE A 139 -6.81 5.48 12.78
N ALA A 140 -6.28 5.26 13.98
CA ALA A 140 -6.01 3.94 14.52
C ALA A 140 -7.29 3.12 14.67
N LEU A 141 -8.37 3.72 15.19
CA LEU A 141 -9.66 3.02 15.37
C LEU A 141 -10.26 2.53 14.05
N ILE A 142 -10.28 3.39 13.02
CA ILE A 142 -10.78 3.02 11.69
C ILE A 142 -9.88 1.96 11.05
N SER A 143 -8.57 2.06 11.24
CA SER A 143 -7.59 1.11 10.70
C SER A 143 -7.71 -0.28 11.34
N ILE A 144 -8.01 -0.38 12.65
CA ILE A 144 -8.24 -1.67 13.34
C ILE A 144 -9.43 -2.40 12.71
N LEU A 145 -10.55 -1.71 12.49
CA LEU A 145 -11.71 -2.29 11.80
C LEU A 145 -11.38 -2.64 10.35
N GLY A 146 -10.57 -1.81 9.70
CA GLY A 146 -10.04 -2.07 8.36
C GLY A 146 -9.22 -3.35 8.28
N VAL A 147 -8.34 -3.63 9.26
CA VAL A 147 -7.55 -4.88 9.34
C VAL A 147 -8.47 -6.09 9.42
N ILE A 148 -9.46 -6.05 10.31
CA ILE A 148 -10.40 -7.16 10.50
C ILE A 148 -11.17 -7.41 9.21
N LEU A 149 -11.73 -6.35 8.60
CA LEU A 149 -12.45 -6.45 7.33
C LEU A 149 -11.55 -6.99 6.21
N ASN A 150 -10.31 -6.49 6.11
CA ASN A 150 -9.35 -6.93 5.11
C ASN A 150 -9.09 -8.43 5.24
N SER A 151 -8.73 -8.88 6.45
CA SER A 151 -8.41 -10.29 6.71
C SER A 151 -9.62 -11.21 6.52
N LEU A 152 -10.83 -10.79 6.90
CA LEU A 152 -12.05 -11.57 6.65
C LEU A 152 -12.32 -11.75 5.16
N VAL A 153 -12.14 -10.70 4.35
CA VAL A 153 -12.30 -10.81 2.90
C VAL A 153 -11.23 -11.73 2.30
N VAL A 154 -9.96 -11.60 2.73
CA VAL A 154 -8.89 -12.51 2.26
C VAL A 154 -9.21 -13.96 2.61
N ILE A 155 -9.61 -14.25 3.86
CA ILE A 155 -10.04 -15.60 4.28
C ILE A 155 -11.19 -16.07 3.39
N TYR A 156 -12.21 -15.23 3.19
CA TYR A 156 -13.40 -15.61 2.45
C TYR A 156 -13.08 -16.02 1.02
N PHE A 157 -12.33 -15.19 0.29
CA PHE A 157 -11.97 -15.45 -1.09
C PHE A 157 -11.01 -16.65 -1.23
N THR A 158 -10.01 -16.75 -0.37
CA THR A 158 -9.03 -17.85 -0.46
C THR A 158 -9.56 -19.21 0.00
N THR A 159 -10.63 -19.24 0.80
CA THR A 159 -11.15 -20.48 1.40
C THR A 159 -12.46 -20.95 0.78
N TYR A 160 -13.37 -20.02 0.43
CA TYR A 160 -14.74 -20.37 0.03
C TYR A 160 -15.07 -20.01 -1.42
N VAL A 161 -14.24 -19.20 -2.09
CA VAL A 161 -14.47 -18.82 -3.49
C VAL A 161 -13.56 -19.65 -4.38
N HIS A 162 -14.14 -20.24 -5.44
CA HIS A 162 -13.39 -20.98 -6.44
C HIS A 162 -12.33 -20.11 -7.11
N GLN A 163 -11.12 -20.64 -7.27
CA GLN A 163 -9.96 -19.90 -7.80
C GLN A 163 -9.90 -19.75 -9.32
N PHE A 164 -10.97 -20.11 -10.05
CA PHE A 164 -11.10 -19.92 -11.51
C PHE A 164 -9.91 -20.42 -12.35
N GLY A 165 -9.21 -21.46 -11.91
CA GLY A 165 -8.05 -22.03 -12.61
C GLY A 165 -6.71 -21.32 -12.32
N PHE A 166 -6.70 -20.30 -11.47
CA PHE A 166 -5.47 -19.72 -10.94
C PHE A 166 -4.83 -20.63 -9.89
N SER A 167 -3.51 -20.52 -9.72
CA SER A 167 -2.81 -21.16 -8.61
C SER A 167 -3.16 -20.47 -7.28
N ASP A 168 -3.06 -21.20 -6.17
CA ASP A 168 -3.38 -20.69 -4.83
C ASP A 168 -2.61 -19.40 -4.50
N LYS A 169 -1.36 -19.29 -4.95
CA LYS A 169 -0.49 -18.11 -4.79
C LYS A 169 -1.01 -16.89 -5.56
N VAL A 170 -1.42 -17.08 -6.81
CA VAL A 170 -2.02 -16.02 -7.63
C VAL A 170 -3.38 -15.62 -7.04
N TRP A 171 -4.16 -16.60 -6.61
CA TRP A 171 -5.47 -16.38 -6.01
C TRP A 171 -5.39 -15.63 -4.68
N LEU A 172 -4.39 -15.92 -3.84
CA LEU A 172 -4.10 -15.16 -2.62
C LEU A 172 -3.89 -13.68 -2.90
N ASN A 173 -3.08 -13.36 -3.92
CA ASN A 173 -2.80 -11.98 -4.31
C ASN A 173 -4.04 -11.29 -4.91
N ALA A 174 -4.86 -12.00 -5.68
CA ALA A 174 -6.13 -11.50 -6.20
C ALA A 174 -7.13 -11.21 -5.06
N ALA A 175 -7.29 -12.15 -4.13
CA ALA A 175 -8.12 -11.98 -2.93
C ALA A 175 -7.67 -10.77 -2.10
N LYS A 176 -6.36 -10.61 -1.93
CA LYS A 176 -5.77 -9.44 -1.25
C LYS A 176 -6.08 -8.13 -1.97
N ALA A 177 -5.97 -8.09 -3.30
CA ALA A 177 -6.30 -6.90 -4.08
C ALA A 177 -7.77 -6.49 -3.92
N ILE A 178 -8.69 -7.46 -3.97
CA ILE A 178 -10.12 -7.25 -3.73
C ILE A 178 -10.35 -6.73 -2.30
N ALA A 179 -9.74 -7.37 -1.30
CA ALA A 179 -9.85 -6.95 0.10
C ALA A 179 -9.35 -5.51 0.31
N SER A 180 -8.22 -5.13 -0.31
CA SER A 180 -7.69 -3.78 -0.20
C SER A 180 -8.57 -2.73 -0.89
N ALA A 181 -9.21 -3.07 -2.02
CA ALA A 181 -10.18 -2.18 -2.68
C ALA A 181 -11.45 -1.96 -1.84
N ILE A 182 -11.96 -3.02 -1.20
CA ILE A 182 -13.11 -2.93 -0.28
C ILE A 182 -12.75 -2.06 0.92
N VAL A 183 -11.59 -2.29 1.53
CA VAL A 183 -11.17 -1.54 2.73
C VAL A 183 -10.81 -0.10 2.40
N LEU A 184 -10.35 0.20 1.18
CA LEU A 184 -10.19 1.58 0.72
C LEU A 184 -11.55 2.33 0.77
N THR A 185 -12.61 1.67 0.34
CA THR A 185 -13.98 2.22 0.39
C THR A 185 -14.45 2.40 1.83
N TRP A 186 -14.19 1.41 2.70
CA TRP A 186 -14.46 1.50 4.14
C TRP A 186 -13.75 2.69 4.78
N ASN A 187 -12.45 2.85 4.52
CA ASN A 187 -11.65 3.94 5.05
C ASN A 187 -12.18 5.29 4.58
N PHE A 188 -12.55 5.42 3.30
CA PHE A 188 -13.13 6.65 2.76
C PHE A 188 -14.44 7.03 3.46
N VAL A 189 -15.37 6.08 3.61
CA VAL A 189 -16.65 6.29 4.30
C VAL A 189 -16.43 6.60 5.78
N GLY A 190 -15.57 5.84 6.45
CA GLY A 190 -15.21 6.02 7.86
C GLY A 190 -14.66 7.42 8.14
N TYR A 191 -13.70 7.86 7.32
CA TYR A 191 -13.13 9.20 7.47
C TYR A 191 -14.16 10.30 7.17
N LYS A 192 -14.91 10.16 6.07
CA LYS A 192 -15.88 11.18 5.63
C LYS A 192 -17.03 11.37 6.61
N PHE A 193 -17.58 10.31 7.18
CA PHE A 193 -18.81 10.39 7.98
C PHE A 193 -18.59 10.33 9.50
N PHE A 194 -17.44 9.84 9.96
CA PHE A 194 -17.17 9.67 11.40
C PHE A 194 -15.95 10.46 11.89
N ALA A 195 -14.87 10.57 11.10
CA ALA A 195 -13.64 11.23 11.57
C ALA A 195 -13.65 12.76 11.39
N PHE A 196 -14.16 13.22 10.23
CA PHE A 196 -14.16 14.63 9.80
C PHE A 196 -15.55 15.26 9.80
N LYS A 197 -16.27 15.12 10.92
CA LYS A 197 -17.37 16.04 11.27
C LYS A 197 -16.81 17.28 11.97
#